data_AF-A0A843IB55-F1
#
_entry.id   AF-A0A843IB55-F1
#
_cell.length_a   1.000
_cell.length_b   1.000
_cell.length_c   1.000
_cell.angle_alpha   90.00
_cell.angle_beta   90.00
_cell.angle_gamma   90.00
#
_symmetry.space_group_name_H-M   'P 1'
#
loop_
_entity.id
_entity.type
_entity.pdbx_description
1 polymer ?
#
loop_
_entity_poly.entity_id
_entity_poly.type
_entity_poly.pdbx_seq_one_letter_code
_entity_poly.pdbx_strand_id
1 'polypeptide(L)'
;MYDLYENYYIGISLYQQLQRVFLMMKDMKFYGSATVGERGQIVLPAKLREDFDIKKGDMLVVVGNAETYRIGLVNPEAMSTFLDEMSKQIDTMKSKINKK
;
A
#
# COMPACT_ATOMS: atom_id res chain seq x y z
N MET A 1 38.98 -13.02 0.38
CA MET A 1 38.01 -13.82 1.16
C MET A 1 36.87 -12.95 1.67
N TYR A 2 37.12 -11.78 2.26
CA TYR A 2 36.08 -10.83 2.69
C TYR A 2 35.17 -10.34 1.54
N ASP A 3 35.73 -10.02 0.37
CA ASP A 3 34.92 -9.57 -0.79
C ASP A 3 33.87 -10.59 -1.26
N LEU A 4 34.16 -11.89 -1.14
CA LEU A 4 33.20 -12.94 -1.50
C LEU A 4 32.01 -13.00 -0.54
N TYR A 5 32.25 -12.77 0.76
CA TYR A 5 31.19 -12.72 1.77
C TYR A 5 30.32 -11.47 1.59
N GLU A 6 30.93 -10.29 1.40
CA GLU A 6 30.15 -9.07 1.17
C GLU A 6 29.27 -9.17 -0.07
N ASN A 7 29.82 -9.67 -1.18
CA ASN A 7 29.05 -9.89 -2.41
C ASN A 7 27.89 -10.87 -2.21
N TYR A 8 28.07 -11.92 -1.39
CA TYR A 8 27.01 -12.86 -1.04
C TYR A 8 25.89 -12.19 -0.22
N TYR A 9 26.23 -11.40 0.80
CA TYR A 9 25.25 -10.68 1.62
C TYR A 9 24.50 -9.60 0.83
N ILE A 10 25.20 -8.87 -0.05
CA ILE A 10 24.60 -7.90 -0.97
C ILE A 10 23.59 -8.60 -1.89
N GLY A 11 23.97 -9.76 -2.45
CA GLY A 11 23.10 -10.56 -3.30
C GLY A 11 21.81 -10.99 -2.60
N ILE A 12 21.90 -11.47 -1.35
CA ILE A 12 20.73 -11.86 -0.55
C ILE A 12 19.84 -10.65 -0.25
N SER A 13 20.42 -9.51 0.17
CA SER A 13 19.66 -8.31 0.50
C SER A 13 18.92 -7.76 -0.73
N LEU A 14 19.60 -7.70 -1.88
CA LEU A 14 19.00 -7.26 -3.14
C LEU A 14 17.86 -8.20 -3.58
N TYR A 15 18.07 -9.51 -3.47
CA TYR A 15 17.02 -10.48 -3.77
C TYR A 15 15.80 -10.29 -2.87
N GLN A 16 16.00 -10.09 -1.56
CA GLN A 16 14.91 -9.81 -0.64
C GLN A 16 14.18 -8.49 -0.96
N GLN A 17 14.88 -7.45 -1.39
CA GLN A 17 14.27 -6.20 -1.83
C GLN A 17 13.45 -6.39 -3.12
N LEU A 18 14.00 -7.11 -4.10
CA LEU A 18 13.31 -7.44 -5.34
C LEU A 18 12.04 -8.27 -5.09
N GLN A 19 12.09 -9.24 -4.18
CA GLN A 19 10.92 -10.02 -3.78
C GLN A 19 9.82 -9.15 -3.16
N ARG A 20 10.16 -8.15 -2.35
CA ARG A 20 9.17 -7.21 -1.78
C ARG A 20 8.52 -6.35 -2.86
N VAL A 21 9.31 -5.82 -3.79
CA VAL A 21 8.80 -5.03 -4.92
C VAL A 21 7.89 -5.89 -5.80
N PHE A 22 8.34 -7.11 -6.12
CA PHE A 22 7.55 -8.06 -6.89
C PHE A 22 6.22 -8.42 -6.20
N LEU A 23 6.26 -8.72 -4.90
CA LEU A 23 5.06 -9.04 -4.12
C LEU A 23 4.08 -7.86 -4.07
N MET A 24 4.58 -6.63 -3.92
CA MET A 24 3.75 -5.42 -3.99
C MET A 24 3.08 -5.25 -5.36
N MET A 25 3.75 -5.62 -6.45
CA MET A 25 3.25 -5.44 -7.81
C MET A 25 2.40 -6.61 -8.32
N LYS A 26 2.47 -7.78 -7.68
CA LYS A 26 1.86 -9.03 -8.17
C LYS A 26 0.36 -8.90 -8.47
N ASP A 27 -0.36 -8.13 -7.66
CA ASP A 27 -1.81 -7.96 -7.78
C ASP A 27 -2.20 -6.55 -8.26
N MET A 28 -1.23 -5.75 -8.71
CA MET A 28 -1.52 -4.42 -9.25
C MET A 28 -2.00 -4.51 -10.70
N LYS A 29 -3.23 -4.04 -10.94
CA LYS A 29 -3.77 -3.84 -12.28
C LYS A 29 -3.61 -2.37 -12.71
N PHE A 30 -3.10 -2.15 -13.92
CA PHE A 30 -3.05 -0.82 -14.53
C PHE A 30 -4.40 -0.47 -15.13
N TYR A 31 -4.97 0.67 -14.73
CA TYR A 31 -6.28 1.14 -15.19
C TYR A 31 -6.21 2.32 -16.18
N GLY A 32 -5.00 2.80 -16.50
CA GLY A 32 -4.76 3.96 -17.36
C GLY A 32 -4.01 5.09 -16.65
N SER A 33 -3.79 6.17 -17.38
CA SER A 33 -3.27 7.43 -16.85
C SER A 33 -4.40 8.48 -16.78
N ALA A 34 -4.25 9.45 -15.88
CA ALA A 34 -5.17 10.58 -15.75
C ALA A 34 -4.36 11.87 -15.61
N THR A 35 -4.87 12.95 -16.18
CA THR A 35 -4.30 14.30 -16.04
C THR A 35 -5.00 15.03 -14.91
N VAL A 36 -4.26 15.88 -14.21
CA VAL A 36 -4.80 16.78 -13.20
C VAL A 36 -5.47 17.97 -13.91
N GLY A 37 -6.76 18.17 -13.65
CA GLY A 37 -7.50 19.32 -14.16
C GLY A 37 -7.19 20.62 -13.41
N GLU A 38 -7.75 21.74 -13.87
CA GLU A 38 -7.47 23.10 -13.35
C GLU A 38 -7.62 23.27 -11.84
N ARG A 39 -8.49 22.47 -11.21
CA ARG A 39 -8.78 22.54 -9.77
C ARG A 39 -8.04 21.47 -8.94
N GLY A 40 -7.02 20.82 -9.51
CA GLY A 40 -6.34 19.71 -8.84
C GLY A 40 -7.11 18.39 -8.87
N GLN A 41 -8.20 18.31 -9.64
CA GLN A 41 -9.05 17.13 -9.72
C GLN A 41 -8.50 16.09 -10.69
N ILE A 42 -8.61 14.81 -10.33
CA ILE A 42 -8.34 13.67 -11.22
C ILE A 42 -9.63 12.93 -11.54
N VAL A 43 -9.77 12.48 -12.78
CA VAL A 43 -10.89 11.63 -13.19
C VAL A 43 -10.47 10.17 -13.04
N LEU A 44 -11.19 9.41 -12.22
CA LEU A 44 -10.96 7.97 -12.09
C LEU A 44 -11.28 7.28 -13.44
N PRO A 45 -10.41 6.42 -13.98
CA PRO A 45 -10.71 5.66 -15.19
C PRO A 45 -12.01 4.85 -15.06
N ALA A 46 -12.78 4.73 -16.14
CA ALA A 46 -14.08 4.05 -16.10
C ALA A 46 -13.96 2.62 -15.58
N LYS A 47 -12.97 1.87 -16.05
CA LYS A 47 -12.76 0.48 -15.64
C LYS A 47 -12.38 0.32 -14.16
N LEU A 48 -11.67 1.31 -13.61
CA LEU A 48 -11.36 1.34 -12.17
C LEU A 48 -12.65 1.48 -11.36
N ARG A 49 -13.55 2.37 -11.78
CA ARG A 49 -14.84 2.56 -11.10
C ARG A 49 -15.70 1.30 -11.14
N GLU A 50 -15.73 0.60 -12.28
CA GLU A 50 -16.46 -0.67 -12.40
C GLU A 50 -15.89 -1.76 -11.49
N ASP A 51 -14.57 -1.99 -11.55
CA ASP A 51 -13.94 -3.11 -10.81
C ASP A 51 -13.97 -2.90 -9.29
N PHE A 52 -14.05 -1.64 -8.84
CA PHE A 52 -14.13 -1.27 -7.42
C PHE A 52 -15.54 -0.84 -6.98
N ASP A 53 -16.56 -0.96 -7.84
CA ASP A 53 -17.95 -0.53 -7.62
C ASP A 53 -18.09 0.91 -7.08
N ILE A 54 -17.24 1.83 -7.55
CA ILE A 54 -17.20 3.23 -7.10
C ILE A 54 -18.33 4.01 -7.77
N LYS A 55 -19.25 4.53 -6.96
CA LYS A 55 -20.43 5.28 -7.38
C LYS A 55 -20.31 6.76 -7.07
N LYS A 56 -21.18 7.56 -7.70
CA LYS A 56 -21.29 8.99 -7.38
C LYS A 56 -21.71 9.15 -5.94
N GLY A 57 -20.94 9.94 -5.18
CA GLY A 57 -21.21 10.22 -3.77
C GLY A 57 -20.40 9.33 -2.82
N ASP A 58 -19.75 8.28 -3.32
CA ASP A 58 -18.85 7.47 -2.51
C ASP A 58 -17.69 8.31 -2.00
N MET A 59 -17.37 8.12 -0.72
CA MET A 59 -16.21 8.73 -0.10
C MET A 59 -15.03 7.79 -0.26
N LEU A 60 -13.89 8.32 -0.68
CA LEU A 60 -12.61 7.59 -0.68
C LEU A 60 -11.64 8.32 0.23
N VAL A 61 -10.90 7.55 1.03
CA VAL A 61 -9.80 8.06 1.83
C VAL A 61 -8.58 8.21 0.92
N VAL A 62 -7.98 9.40 0.91
CA VAL A 62 -6.77 9.70 0.15
C VAL A 62 -5.57 9.65 1.08
N VAL A 63 -4.61 8.77 0.79
CA VAL A 63 -3.34 8.67 1.52
C VAL A 63 -2.18 9.02 0.59
N GLY A 64 -1.15 9.68 1.12
CA GLY A 64 0.00 10.12 0.34
C GLY A 64 1.32 9.85 1.06
N ASN A 65 2.35 9.53 0.29
CA ASN A 65 3.73 9.48 0.76
C ASN A 65 4.57 10.37 -0.18
N ALA A 66 5.00 11.52 0.34
CA ALA A 66 5.73 12.53 -0.44
C ALA A 66 7.13 12.06 -0.86
N GLU A 67 7.82 11.29 -0.02
CA GLU A 67 9.17 10.78 -0.31
C GLU A 67 9.17 9.82 -1.50
N THR A 68 8.11 9.03 -1.64
CA THR A 68 7.97 8.05 -2.71
C THR A 68 7.09 8.52 -3.86
N TYR A 69 6.52 9.72 -3.76
CA TYR A 69 5.57 10.29 -4.73
C TYR A 69 4.37 9.36 -5.03
N ARG A 70 3.90 8.64 -4.01
CA ARG A 70 2.76 7.71 -4.13
C ARG A 70 1.52 8.29 -3.48
N ILE A 71 0.39 8.17 -4.18
CA ILE A 71 -0.95 8.46 -3.65
C ILE A 71 -1.79 7.20 -3.78
N GLY A 72 -2.48 6.83 -2.69
CA GLY A 72 -3.42 5.72 -2.65
C GLY A 72 -4.84 6.20 -2.38
N LEU A 73 -5.81 5.51 -2.98
CA LEU A 73 -7.23 5.68 -2.69
C LEU A 73 -7.72 4.43 -1.97
N VAL A 74 -8.38 4.61 -0.83
CA VAL A 74 -8.84 3.52 0.03
C VAL A 74 -10.33 3.69 0.31
N ASN A 75 -11.12 2.61 0.18
CA ASN A 75 -12.51 2.62 0.62
C ASN A 75 -12.55 2.78 2.17
N PRO A 76 -13.37 3.69 2.73
CA PRO A 76 -13.53 3.87 4.17
C PRO A 76 -13.84 2.58 4.94
N GLU A 77 -14.62 1.66 4.37
CA GLU A 77 -14.93 0.37 4.97
C GLU A 77 -13.67 -0.48 5.14
N ALA A 78 -12.84 -0.56 4.10
CA ALA A 78 -11.56 -1.26 4.15
C ALA A 78 -10.60 -0.61 5.18
N MET A 79 -10.62 0.71 5.30
CA MET A 79 -9.86 1.42 6.34
C MET A 79 -10.36 1.06 7.75
N SER A 80 -11.68 0.99 7.95
CA SER A 80 -12.26 0.59 9.24
C SER A 80 -11.83 -0.84 9.62
N THR A 81 -11.95 -1.79 8.68
CA THR A 81 -11.51 -3.17 8.90
C THR A 81 -10.03 -3.24 9.26
N PHE A 82 -9.19 -2.49 8.55
CA PHE A 82 -7.76 -2.41 8.85
C PHE A 82 -7.49 -1.86 10.26
N LEU A 83 -8.17 -0.79 10.68
CA LEU A 83 -8.02 -0.21 12.02
C LEU A 83 -8.48 -1.18 13.13
N ASP A 84 -9.53 -1.96 12.87
CA ASP A 84 -10.03 -2.98 13.80
C ASP A 84 -9.02 -4.12 13.96
N GLU A 85 -8.41 -4.57 12.87
CA GLU A 85 -7.35 -5.58 12.89
C GLU A 85 -6.10 -5.08 13.62
N MET A 86 -5.70 -3.83 13.37
CA MET A 86 -4.59 -3.21 14.09
C MET A 86 -4.87 -3.12 15.59
N SER A 87 -6.07 -2.72 15.99
CA SER A 87 -6.47 -2.63 17.40
C SER A 87 -6.34 -3.99 18.10
N LYS A 88 -6.81 -5.06 17.46
CA LYS A 88 -6.68 -6.44 17.99
C LYS A 88 -5.20 -6.85 18.16
N GLN A 89 -4.34 -6.49 17.21
CA GLN A 89 -2.91 -6.77 17.31
C GLN A 89 -2.26 -5.99 18.47
N ILE A 90 -2.61 -4.70 18.64
CA ILE A 90 -2.12 -3.87 19.75
C ILE A 90 -2.55 -4.46 21.09
N ASP A 91 -3.79 -4.92 21.23
CA ASP A 91 -4.28 -5.52 22.47
C ASP A 91 -3.57 -6.86 22.79
N THR A 92 -3.31 -7.65 21.75
CA THR A 92 -2.50 -8.86 21.86
C THR A 92 -1.07 -8.54 22.33
N MET A 93 -0.47 -7.45 21.83
CA MET A 93 0.85 -7.01 22.28
C MET A 93 0.82 -6.53 23.74
N LYS A 94 -0.16 -5.72 24.13
CA LYS A 94 -0.33 -5.23 25.51
C LYS A 94 -0.47 -6.38 26.51
N SER A 95 -1.27 -7.40 26.19
CA SER A 95 -1.46 -8.56 27.08
C SER A 95 -0.21 -9.43 27.25
N LYS A 96 0.69 -9.45 26.26
CA LYS A 96 2.00 -10.11 26.35
C LYS A 96 3.00 -9.30 27.17
N ILE A 97 2.92 -7.96 27.13
CA ILE A 97 3.80 -7.07 27.90
C ILE A 97 3.40 -7.03 29.39
N ASN A 98 2.11 -7.07 29.71
CA ASN A 98 1.60 -6.98 31.09
C ASN A 98 1.61 -8.30 31.89
N LYS A 99 2.18 -9.38 31.33
CA LYS A 99 2.34 -10.70 31.96
C LYS A 99 3.72 -10.93 32.58
N LYS A 100 4.47 -9.86 32.84
CA LYS A 100 5.78 -9.87 33.50
C LYS A 100 5.69 -9.09 34.81
#